data_AF-A0A285NJD7-F1
#
_entry.id   AF-A0A285NJD7-F1
#
_cell.length_a   1.000
_cell.length_b   1.000
_cell.length_c   1.000
_cell.angle_alpha   90.00
_cell.angle_beta   90.00
_cell.angle_gamma   90.00
#
_symmetry.space_group_name_H-M   'P 1'
#
loop_
_entity.id
_entity.type
_entity.pdbx_description
1 polymer ?
#
loop_
_entity_poly.entity_id
_entity_poly.type
_entity_poly.pdbx_seq_one_letter_code
_entity_poly.pdbx_strand_id
1 'polypeptide(L)'
;MRVSQKTVALLILFIFLFVVGTIIATRTVAYLEAGMSGSELKGFLVEVIAYIVALTGWFFLFIYSYMKGDFKDIEGPKYEILDLEEKIIKAEKEGGKY
;
A
#
# COMPACT_ATOMS: atom_id res chain seq x y z
N MET A 1 -2.51 -19.65 -13.52
CA MET A 1 -3.60 -18.68 -13.22
C MET A 1 -3.13 -17.30 -13.64
N ARG A 2 -3.78 -16.62 -14.60
CA ARG A 2 -3.50 -15.21 -14.85
C ARG A 2 -4.11 -14.40 -13.71
N VAL A 3 -3.27 -13.80 -12.87
CA VAL A 3 -3.74 -12.92 -11.79
C VAL A 3 -4.30 -11.67 -12.46
N SER A 4 -5.60 -11.41 -12.28
CA SER A 4 -6.24 -10.26 -12.91
C SER A 4 -5.93 -8.98 -12.13
N GLN A 5 -5.97 -7.82 -12.79
CA GLN A 5 -5.87 -6.50 -12.15
C GLN A 5 -6.80 -6.36 -10.94
N LYS A 6 -8.04 -6.87 -11.05
CA LYS A 6 -9.02 -6.86 -9.96
C LYS A 6 -8.55 -7.70 -8.78
N THR A 7 -7.94 -8.85 -9.05
CA THR A 7 -7.39 -9.74 -8.03
C THR A 7 -6.26 -9.07 -7.29
N VAL A 8 -5.31 -8.43 -7.99
CA VAL A 8 -4.19 -7.73 -7.33
C VAL A 8 -4.68 -6.57 -6.47
N ALA A 9 -5.58 -5.73 -7.02
CA ALA A 9 -6.16 -4.61 -6.29
C ALA A 9 -6.88 -5.08 -5.01
N LEU A 10 -7.72 -6.12 -5.11
CA LEU A 10 -8.41 -6.69 -3.95
C LEU A 10 -7.43 -7.25 -2.90
N LEU A 11 -6.33 -7.85 -3.34
CA LEU A 11 -5.31 -8.42 -2.46
C LEU A 11 -4.55 -7.31 -1.71
N ILE A 12 -4.20 -6.23 -2.41
CA ILE A 12 -3.59 -5.03 -1.79
C ILE A 12 -4.56 -4.39 -0.78
N LEU A 13 -5.83 -4.23 -1.15
CA LEU A 13 -6.86 -3.69 -0.25
C LEU A 13 -7.05 -4.58 0.98
N PHE A 14 -7.08 -5.90 0.79
CA PHE A 14 -7.20 -6.87 1.87
C PHE A 14 -6.03 -6.78 2.84
N ILE A 15 -4.78 -6.79 2.34
CA ILE A 15 -3.58 -6.65 3.17
C ILE A 15 -3.62 -5.34 3.96
N PHE A 16 -3.98 -4.24 3.30
CA PHE A 16 -4.09 -2.93 3.94
C PHE A 16 -5.11 -2.92 5.08
N LEU A 17 -6.33 -3.40 4.82
CA LEU A 17 -7.39 -3.47 5.83
C LEU A 17 -7.02 -4.43 6.98
N PHE A 18 -6.37 -5.55 6.67
CA PHE A 18 -5.94 -6.52 7.68
C PHE A 18 -4.87 -5.95 8.61
N VAL A 19 -3.83 -5.30 8.06
CA VAL A 19 -2.74 -4.71 8.85
C VAL A 19 -3.28 -3.59 9.73
N VAL A 20 -4.02 -2.63 9.17
CA VAL A 20 -4.53 -1.50 9.96
C VAL A 20 -5.59 -1.96 10.95
N GLY A 21 -6.48 -2.88 10.57
CA GLY A 21 -7.48 -3.46 11.46
C GLY A 21 -6.84 -4.15 12.67
N THR A 22 -5.74 -4.88 12.45
CA THR A 22 -4.98 -5.52 13.54
C THR A 22 -4.37 -4.50 14.50
N ILE A 23 -3.81 -3.40 13.99
CA ILE A 23 -3.26 -2.32 14.83
C ILE A 23 -4.37 -1.68 15.69
N ILE A 24 -5.52 -1.36 15.09
CA ILE A 24 -6.64 -0.77 15.82
C ILE A 24 -7.15 -1.74 16.88
N ALA A 25 -7.31 -3.02 16.55
CA ALA A 25 -7.80 -4.04 17.48
C ALA A 25 -6.85 -4.22 18.68
N THR A 26 -5.55 -4.41 18.42
CA THR A 26 -4.55 -4.58 19.48
C THR A 26 -4.46 -3.35 20.40
N ARG A 27 -4.48 -2.14 19.83
CA ARG A 27 -4.55 -0.91 20.61
C ARG A 27 -5.80 -0.86 21.46
N THR A 28 -6.97 -1.12 20.87
CA THR A 28 -8.25 -1.09 21.58
C THR A 28 -8.28 -2.07 22.75
N VAL A 29 -7.77 -3.29 22.58
CA VAL A 29 -7.67 -4.27 23.68
C VAL A 29 -6.77 -3.75 24.79
N ALA A 30 -5.57 -3.26 24.46
CA ALA A 30 -4.66 -2.69 25.46
C ALA A 30 -5.29 -1.50 26.22
N TYR A 31 -6.08 -0.68 25.52
CA TYR A 31 -6.82 0.44 26.11
C TYR A 31 -7.94 -0.03 27.05
N LEU A 32 -8.66 -1.11 26.73
CA LEU A 32 -9.70 -1.67 27.58
C LEU A 32 -9.12 -2.34 28.84
N GLU A 33 -7.99 -3.04 28.71
CA GLU A 33 -7.30 -3.69 29.82
C GLU A 33 -6.71 -2.69 30.83
N ALA A 34 -6.39 -1.47 30.39
CA ALA A 34 -5.78 -0.44 31.23
C ALA A 34 -6.73 0.22 32.26
N GLY A 35 -8.04 -0.06 32.23
CA GLY A 35 -8.97 0.34 33.31
C GLY A 35 -9.09 1.85 33.51
N MET A 36 -9.15 2.61 32.43
CA MET A 36 -8.88 4.05 32.42
C MET A 36 -10.03 4.97 32.90
N SER A 37 -9.61 6.16 33.37
CA SER A 37 -10.45 7.29 33.76
C SER A 37 -10.86 8.18 32.56
N GLY A 38 -11.87 9.03 32.73
CA GLY A 38 -12.50 9.78 31.63
C GLY A 38 -11.60 10.70 30.79
N SER A 39 -10.43 11.13 31.29
CA SER A 39 -9.45 11.91 30.52
C SER A 39 -8.65 11.07 29.53
N GLU A 40 -8.33 9.84 29.89
CA GLU A 40 -7.53 8.95 29.05
C GLU A 40 -8.39 8.34 27.92
N LEU A 41 -9.69 8.14 28.18
CA LEU A 41 -10.67 7.76 27.16
C LEU A 41 -10.76 8.80 26.02
N LYS A 42 -10.67 10.10 26.35
CA LYS A 42 -10.66 11.16 25.34
C LYS A 42 -9.41 11.07 24.44
N GLY A 43 -8.24 10.83 25.04
CA GLY A 43 -7.00 10.64 24.29
C GLY A 43 -7.09 9.47 23.30
N PHE A 44 -7.62 8.34 23.77
CA PHE A 44 -7.88 7.17 22.93
C PHE A 44 -8.82 7.48 21.76
N LEU A 45 -9.95 8.16 22.02
CA LEU A 45 -10.91 8.50 20.96
C LEU A 45 -10.30 9.40 19.89
N VAL A 46 -9.45 10.35 20.28
CA VAL A 46 -8.70 11.19 19.33
C VAL A 46 -7.79 10.32 18.45
N GLU A 47 -7.10 9.35 19.03
CA GLU A 47 -6.23 8.43 18.28
C GLU A 47 -7.04 7.58 17.29
N VAL A 48 -8.18 7.02 17.71
CA VAL A 48 -9.08 6.24 16.86
C VAL A 48 -9.62 7.07 15.70
N ILE A 49 -10.07 8.29 15.97
CA ILE A 49 -10.58 9.21 14.93
C ILE A 49 -9.46 9.54 13.93
N ALA A 50 -8.24 9.80 14.41
CA ALA A 50 -7.10 10.04 13.54
C ALA A 50 -6.81 8.84 12.61
N TYR A 51 -6.86 7.61 13.12
CA TYR A 51 -6.72 6.42 12.30
C TYR A 51 -7.85 6.27 11.26
N ILE A 52 -9.10 6.56 11.62
CA ILE A 52 -10.24 6.52 10.69
C ILE A 52 -10.06 7.55 9.56
N VAL A 53 -9.64 8.78 9.89
CA VAL A 53 -9.39 9.84 8.90
C VAL A 53 -8.25 9.43 7.97
N ALA A 54 -7.14 8.91 8.51
CA ALA A 54 -6.01 8.44 7.73
C ALA A 54 -6.40 7.27 6.80
N LEU A 55 -7.16 6.30 7.31
CA LEU A 55 -7.70 5.17 6.53
C LEU A 55 -8.59 5.65 5.38
N THR A 56 -9.44 6.62 5.65
CA THR A 56 -10.36 7.18 4.65
C THR A 56 -9.58 7.89 3.54
N GLY A 57 -8.56 8.67 3.88
CA GLY A 57 -7.67 9.29 2.91
C GLY A 57 -6.94 8.26 2.03
N TRP A 58 -6.37 7.23 2.66
CA TRP A 58 -5.71 6.13 1.94
C TRP A 58 -6.67 5.36 1.02
N PHE A 59 -7.91 5.14 1.46
CA PHE A 59 -8.91 4.47 0.66
C PHE A 59 -9.26 5.28 -0.60
N PHE A 60 -9.38 6.60 -0.50
CA PHE A 60 -9.59 7.45 -1.67
C PHE A 60 -8.39 7.45 -2.63
N LEU A 61 -7.16 7.47 -2.10
CA LEU A 61 -5.96 7.32 -2.94
C LEU A 61 -5.94 5.97 -3.67
N PHE A 62 -6.31 4.91 -2.98
CA PHE A 62 -6.41 3.57 -3.57
C PHE A 62 -7.47 3.53 -4.69
N ILE A 63 -8.66 4.08 -4.46
CA ILE A 63 -9.70 4.19 -5.49
C ILE A 63 -9.19 4.98 -6.69
N TYR A 64 -8.54 6.11 -6.45
CA TYR A 64 -7.98 6.95 -7.50
C TYR A 64 -6.96 6.18 -8.36
N SER A 65 -5.97 5.53 -7.74
CA SER A 65 -4.99 4.70 -8.45
C SER A 65 -5.64 3.53 -9.19
N TYR A 66 -6.69 2.93 -8.62
CA TYR A 66 -7.46 1.88 -9.30
C TYR A 66 -8.18 2.41 -10.55
N MET A 67 -8.84 3.56 -10.45
CA MET A 67 -9.52 4.20 -11.59
C MET A 67 -8.55 4.66 -12.66
N LYS A 68 -7.38 5.18 -12.26
CA LYS A 68 -6.29 5.56 -13.16
C LYS A 68 -5.70 4.37 -13.92
N GLY A 69 -5.90 3.15 -13.39
CA GLY A 69 -5.42 1.92 -14.00
C GLY A 69 -3.96 1.62 -13.67
N ASP A 70 -3.42 2.16 -12.57
CA ASP A 70 -2.04 1.92 -12.13
C ASP A 70 -1.77 0.42 -11.87
N PHE A 71 -2.81 -0.39 -11.65
CA PHE A 71 -2.73 -1.84 -11.46
C PHE A 71 -2.89 -2.65 -12.76
N LYS A 72 -3.09 -2.00 -13.91
CA LYS A 72 -3.36 -2.69 -15.19
C LYS A 72 -2.11 -3.32 -15.79
N ASP A 73 -0.96 -2.66 -15.62
CA ASP A 73 0.33 -3.12 -16.12
C ASP A 73 1.40 -2.99 -15.03
N ILE A 74 1.37 -3.93 -14.08
CA ILE A 74 2.31 -3.95 -12.95
C ILE A 74 3.70 -4.44 -13.39
N GLU A 75 3.76 -5.25 -14.45
CA GLU A 75 5.02 -5.82 -14.95
C GLU A 75 5.69 -4.93 -16.01
N GLY A 76 4.95 -4.04 -16.68
CA GLY A 76 5.47 -3.10 -17.68
C GLY A 76 6.75 -2.37 -17.24
N PRO A 77 6.78 -1.70 -16.07
CA PRO A 77 7.98 -1.01 -15.60
C PRO A 77 9.19 -1.93 -15.44
N LYS A 78 8.98 -3.20 -15.06
CA LYS A 78 10.06 -4.18 -14.96
C LYS A 78 10.64 -4.50 -16.34
N TYR A 79 9.79 -4.70 -17.34
CA TYR A 79 10.23 -4.99 -18.70
C TYR A 79 10.89 -3.77 -19.36
N GLU A 80 10.41 -2.56 -19.09
CA GLU A 80 11.08 -1.33 -19.54
C GLU A 80 12.52 -1.21 -19.03
N ILE A 81 12.75 -1.60 -17.77
CA ILE A 81 14.11 -1.62 -17.18
C ILE A 81 15.00 -2.66 -17.87
N LEU A 82 14.47 -3.87 -18.13
CA LEU A 82 15.22 -4.92 -18.82
C LEU A 82 15.58 -4.51 -20.26
N ASP A 83 14.65 -3.86 -20.98
CA ASP A 83 14.90 -3.34 -22.32
C ASP A 83 15.96 -2.23 -22.33
N LEU A 84 15.99 -1.39 -21.28
CA LEU A 84 17.02 -0.37 -21.10
C LEU A 84 18.39 -1.00 -20.82
N GLU A 85 18.45 -2.03 -19.96
CA GLU A 85 19.67 -2.79 -19.70
C GLU A 85 20.23 -3.44 -20.96
N GLU A 86 19.38 -4.08 -21.78
CA GLU A 86 19.82 -4.67 -23.05
C GLU A 86 20.39 -3.62 -24.01
N LYS A 87 19.76 -2.43 -24.09
CA LYS A 87 20.26 -1.33 -24.92
C LYS A 87 21.61 -0.81 -24.43
N ILE A 88 21.81 -0.72 -23.11
CA ILE A 88 23.09 -0.31 -22.51
C ILE A 88 24.17 -1.36 -22.83
N ILE A 89 23.90 -2.64 -22.59
CA ILE A 89 24.84 -3.74 -22.89
C ILE A 89 25.21 -3.77 -24.37
N LYS A 90 24.23 -3.55 -25.26
CA LYS A 90 24.46 -3.48 -26.70
C LYS A 90 25.30 -2.26 -27.08
N ALA A 91 25.01 -1.09 -26.50
CA ALA A 91 25.80 0.11 -26.71
C ALA A 91 27.24 -0.02 -26.20
N GLU A 92 27.47 -0.71 -25.08
CA GLU A 92 28.81 -1.04 -24.57
C GLU A 92 29.56 -2.02 -25.49
N LYS A 93 28.88 -3.03 -26.03
CA LYS A 93 29.47 -3.99 -26.98
C LYS A 93 29.79 -3.38 -28.34
N GLU A 94 28.94 -2.48 -28.83
CA GLU A 94 29.12 -1.80 -30.12
C GLU A 94 30.05 -0.57 -30.01
N GLY A 95 30.12 0.05 -28.82
CA GLY A 95 30.98 1.18 -28.46
C GLY A 95 32.33 0.79 -27.86
N GLY A 96 32.65 -0.51 -27.78
CA GLY A 96 33.94 -1.06 -27.33
C GLY A 96 35.09 -0.78 -28.30
N LYS A 97 35.40 0.49 -28.52
CA LYS A 97 36.70 1.01 -28.95
C LYS A 97 37.06 2.14 -27.99
N TYR A 98 37.65 1.80 -26.85
CA TYR A 98 38.87 2.40 -26.31
C TYR A 98 39.50 1.38 -25.35
#